data_AF-A0A970AEI6-F1
#
_entry.id   AF-A0A970AEI6-F1
#
_cell.length_a   1.000
_cell.length_b   1.000
_cell.length_c   1.000
_cell.angle_alpha   90.00
_cell.angle_beta   90.00
_cell.angle_gamma   90.00
#
_symmetry.space_group_name_H-M   'P 1'
#
loop_
_entity.id
_entity.type
_entity.pdbx_description
1 polymer ?
#
loop_
_entity_poly.entity_id
_entity_poly.type
_entity_poly.pdbx_seq_one_letter_code
_entity_poly.pdbx_strand_id
1 'polypeptide(L)'
;MGRAQADLVIKSARLVNVHTAEILPETDVAVAGGRIALVGDADHTIGPETQVVDAGGKYLAPGFLDGHIHIESSMVSVAGFARAVLPHGTTGVFMDPHEIANVLGLEGIRLMHEEGRHTPLRVFTTIPSCVPAAPELEDAGAAIGPAEVREALRWEGVVGLGEMMNFPGVLANDAKVRAIIKETLAAGKIVTGHFAMPAEGPDLQAYIASGISSCHESVRKEDALQKIRSGMYAMLREGSAWHDIKETIRAVTEHNIDSSYCLLCSDDTHPQTLLERGHLDHVVRRAIQEGLNPIRAIQMVTINPARYFKVDHELGSISPGKYADLLLLGDLASVSVEQVFVAGRLVARWGKMLVQLPEARYPDFARRSVLLAKPLEARDFQVKAPPGQEKATLRVIEIVEAQVGTKETLRQVAVRDGLIHQDPATDLAKVAVFERHKGSGRYALGFVTGFGFTRGAVASTVAHDSHNLLIVGTNDADMAFAGNVLAERGGGMVAVCDGTVLALVELPLAGLMSDRPVEEVAAAVADLAKAWQELGCKLVSPFMTMALLSLPVIPSLRLTNRGLVDVAKFDFVSLFKEDQ
;
A
#
# COMPACT_ATOMS: atom_id res chain seq x y z
N MET A 1 21.69 15.54 -32.75
CA MET A 1 22.19 15.74 -34.13
C MET A 1 22.08 17.20 -34.62
N GLY A 2 21.25 18.06 -34.01
CA GLY A 2 21.20 19.49 -34.37
C GLY A 2 20.59 19.81 -35.74
N ARG A 3 19.88 18.87 -36.36
CA ARG A 3 19.26 19.02 -37.69
C ARG A 3 17.79 19.48 -37.64
N ALA A 4 17.19 19.45 -36.45
CA ALA A 4 15.85 19.89 -36.15
C ALA A 4 15.88 20.58 -34.78
N GLN A 5 14.93 21.50 -34.58
CA GLN A 5 14.78 22.23 -33.33
C GLN A 5 14.15 21.34 -32.25
N ALA A 6 14.41 21.66 -30.99
CA ALA A 6 13.85 20.96 -29.85
C ALA A 6 12.41 21.45 -29.56
N ASP A 7 11.60 20.59 -28.93
CA ASP A 7 10.27 20.98 -28.42
C ASP A 7 10.43 21.81 -27.14
N LEU A 8 11.34 21.39 -26.25
CA LEU A 8 11.66 22.03 -24.99
C LEU A 8 13.18 22.08 -24.79
N VAL A 9 13.68 23.20 -24.28
CA VAL A 9 15.04 23.32 -23.73
C VAL A 9 14.98 23.87 -22.31
N ILE A 10 15.54 23.13 -21.36
CA ILE A 10 15.77 23.61 -19.99
C ILE A 10 17.22 24.10 -19.93
N LYS A 11 17.43 25.39 -19.66
CA LYS A 11 18.74 26.05 -19.68
C LYS A 11 19.36 26.24 -18.30
N SER A 12 20.69 26.28 -18.24
CA SER A 12 21.48 26.70 -17.06
C SER A 12 21.09 25.97 -15.76
N ALA A 13 20.89 24.65 -15.86
CA ALA A 13 20.59 23.83 -14.70
C ALA A 13 21.87 23.34 -13.99
N ARG A 14 21.75 23.12 -12.68
CA ARG A 14 22.66 22.28 -11.91
C ARG A 14 22.19 20.82 -12.04
N LEU A 15 22.69 20.12 -13.04
CA LEU A 15 22.24 18.76 -13.36
C LEU A 15 22.69 17.77 -12.29
N VAL A 16 21.74 17.06 -11.67
CA VAL A 16 22.00 15.94 -10.75
C VAL A 16 22.31 14.70 -11.60
N ASN A 17 23.60 14.41 -11.80
CA ASN A 17 24.02 13.26 -12.59
C ASN A 17 24.05 12.00 -11.72
N VAL A 18 22.99 11.20 -11.82
CA VAL A 18 22.80 9.96 -11.05
C VAL A 18 23.70 8.80 -11.51
N HIS A 19 24.42 8.92 -12.63
CA HIS A 19 25.39 7.89 -13.05
C HIS A 19 26.74 8.08 -12.39
N THR A 20 27.22 9.33 -12.30
CA THR A 20 28.53 9.66 -11.73
C THR A 20 28.45 10.17 -10.29
N ALA A 21 27.23 10.31 -9.75
CA ALA A 21 26.96 10.82 -8.41
C ALA A 21 27.54 12.22 -8.16
N GLU A 22 27.42 13.11 -9.14
CA GLU A 22 27.90 14.50 -9.07
C GLU A 22 26.85 15.51 -9.54
N ILE A 23 27.16 16.80 -9.37
CA ILE A 23 26.33 17.91 -9.84
C ILE A 23 27.11 18.67 -10.91
N LEU A 24 26.60 18.66 -12.13
CA LEU A 24 27.20 19.38 -13.26
C LEU A 24 26.60 20.78 -13.36
N PRO A 25 27.40 21.86 -13.29
CA PRO A 25 26.90 23.23 -13.42
C PRO A 25 26.55 23.57 -14.87
N GLU A 26 25.74 24.62 -15.07
CA GLU A 26 25.46 25.25 -16.38
C GLU A 26 25.17 24.24 -17.50
N THR A 27 24.33 23.25 -17.22
CA THR A 27 24.00 22.19 -18.17
C THR A 27 22.59 22.38 -18.72
N ASP A 28 22.45 22.42 -20.04
CA ASP A 28 21.14 22.44 -20.68
C ASP A 28 20.65 21.02 -20.99
N VAL A 29 19.34 20.87 -21.14
CA VAL A 29 18.69 19.63 -21.58
C VAL A 29 17.68 19.96 -22.67
N ALA A 30 17.90 19.41 -23.86
CA ALA A 30 16.97 19.54 -24.99
C ALA A 30 16.10 18.29 -25.10
N VAL A 31 14.81 18.49 -25.36
CA VAL A 31 13.79 17.44 -25.46
C VAL A 31 13.12 17.52 -26.82
N ALA A 32 12.93 16.36 -27.46
CA ALA A 32 12.22 16.22 -28.72
C ALA A 32 11.39 14.92 -28.72
N GLY A 33 10.12 14.99 -29.13
CA GLY A 33 9.20 13.85 -29.12
C GLY A 33 9.01 13.24 -27.73
N GLY A 34 9.08 14.08 -26.68
CA GLY A 34 9.01 13.67 -25.27
C GLY A 34 10.22 12.89 -24.75
N ARG A 35 11.30 12.80 -25.53
CA ARG A 35 12.56 12.17 -25.16
C ARG A 35 13.70 13.18 -25.08
N ILE A 36 14.66 12.92 -24.20
CA ILE A 36 15.86 13.73 -24.06
C ILE A 36 16.70 13.53 -25.34
N ALA A 37 16.92 14.61 -26.08
CA ALA A 37 17.69 14.60 -27.32
C ALA A 37 19.16 14.99 -27.09
N LEU A 38 19.42 15.83 -26.09
CA LEU A 38 20.75 16.36 -25.78
C LEU A 38 20.86 16.73 -24.29
N VAL A 39 22.04 16.52 -23.72
CA VAL A 39 22.45 17.01 -22.40
C VAL A 39 23.79 17.71 -22.57
N GLY A 40 23.89 18.98 -22.17
CA GLY A 40 25.01 19.88 -22.49
C GLY A 40 24.53 21.13 -23.20
N ASP A 41 25.39 21.82 -23.95
CA ASP A 41 25.02 23.04 -24.69
C ASP A 41 23.92 22.77 -25.74
N ALA A 42 22.75 23.38 -25.54
CA ALA A 42 21.57 23.21 -26.36
C ALA A 42 21.22 24.42 -27.25
N ASP A 43 22.05 25.48 -27.28
CA ASP A 43 21.68 26.75 -27.92
C ASP A 43 21.32 26.60 -29.41
N HIS A 44 22.08 25.75 -30.11
CA HIS A 44 21.87 25.46 -31.53
C HIS A 44 20.58 24.67 -31.82
N THR A 45 19.87 24.20 -30.79
CA THR A 45 18.61 23.45 -30.89
C THR A 45 17.38 24.31 -30.61
N ILE A 46 17.55 25.59 -30.31
CA ILE A 46 16.46 26.51 -30.01
C ILE A 46 15.97 27.18 -31.31
N GLY A 47 14.69 26.97 -31.61
CA GLY A 47 13.97 27.62 -32.69
C GLY A 47 12.81 28.50 -32.21
N PRO A 48 12.08 29.14 -33.15
CA PRO A 48 10.95 30.02 -32.81
C PRO A 48 9.81 29.34 -32.04
N GLU A 49 9.63 28.04 -32.19
CA GLU A 49 8.58 27.24 -31.54
C GLU A 49 9.07 26.48 -30.31
N THR A 50 10.38 26.50 -30.03
CA THR A 50 10.97 25.80 -28.89
C THR A 50 10.56 26.47 -27.59
N GLN A 51 9.97 25.72 -26.67
CA GLN A 51 9.74 26.19 -25.31
C GLN A 51 11.08 26.27 -24.58
N VAL A 52 11.45 27.46 -24.08
CA VAL A 52 12.67 27.63 -23.29
C VAL A 52 12.31 27.86 -21.83
N VAL A 53 12.86 27.05 -20.94
CA VAL A 53 12.73 27.17 -19.49
C VAL A 53 14.11 27.47 -18.91
N ASP A 54 14.29 28.64 -18.30
CA ASP A 54 15.50 28.94 -17.56
C ASP A 54 15.42 28.30 -16.16
N ALA A 55 16.36 27.41 -15.84
CA ALA A 55 16.47 26.81 -14.52
C ALA A 55 16.99 27.81 -13.48
N GLY A 56 17.68 28.88 -13.89
CA GLY A 56 18.23 29.89 -12.99
C GLY A 56 19.20 29.31 -11.96
N GLY A 57 20.01 28.32 -12.36
CA GLY A 57 20.93 27.63 -11.45
C GLY A 57 20.28 26.66 -10.47
N LYS A 58 18.99 26.36 -10.60
CA LYS A 58 18.30 25.32 -9.82
C LYS A 58 18.74 23.92 -10.23
N TYR A 59 18.39 22.93 -9.42
CA TYR A 59 18.77 21.56 -9.68
C TYR A 59 17.80 20.90 -10.66
N LEU A 60 18.34 20.19 -11.66
CA LEU A 60 17.56 19.35 -12.54
C LEU A 60 17.85 17.89 -12.23
N ALA A 61 16.83 17.15 -11.80
CA ALA A 61 16.92 15.75 -11.42
C ALA A 61 15.98 14.88 -12.27
N PRO A 62 16.24 13.57 -12.43
CA PRO A 62 15.27 12.66 -13.02
C PRO A 62 14.00 12.58 -12.16
N GLY A 63 12.85 12.35 -12.80
CA GLY A 63 11.60 12.06 -12.12
C GLY A 63 11.69 10.86 -11.19
N PHE A 64 11.04 10.94 -10.01
CA PHE A 64 11.13 9.90 -9.00
C PHE A 64 10.27 8.68 -9.36
N LEU A 65 10.75 7.50 -8.96
CA LEU A 65 10.15 6.18 -9.18
C LEU A 65 9.96 5.49 -7.83
N ASP A 66 8.72 5.18 -7.48
CA ASP A 66 8.41 4.48 -6.23
C ASP A 66 8.60 2.98 -6.40
N GLY A 67 9.57 2.42 -5.67
CA GLY A 67 9.99 1.02 -5.79
C GLY A 67 8.94 -0.01 -5.37
N HIS A 68 7.97 0.36 -4.53
CA HIS A 68 6.92 -0.54 -4.04
C HIS A 68 5.77 0.26 -3.38
N ILE A 69 4.54 0.06 -3.86
CA ILE A 69 3.36 0.77 -3.35
C ILE A 69 2.06 -0.02 -3.55
N HIS A 70 1.11 0.21 -2.65
CA HIS A 70 -0.30 -0.17 -2.79
C HIS A 70 -1.12 1.11 -2.98
N ILE A 71 -1.60 1.37 -4.20
CA ILE A 71 -2.39 2.58 -4.48
C ILE A 71 -3.70 2.54 -3.69
N GLU A 72 -4.26 1.34 -3.48
CA GLU A 72 -5.50 1.15 -2.74
C GLU A 72 -5.43 1.71 -1.31
N SER A 73 -4.27 1.66 -0.66
CA SER A 73 -4.04 2.22 0.69
C SER A 73 -4.16 3.74 0.73
N SER A 74 -4.07 4.41 -0.43
CA SER A 74 -4.37 5.84 -0.57
C SER A 74 -5.85 6.16 -0.63
N MET A 75 -6.72 5.13 -0.63
CA MET A 75 -8.18 5.25 -0.63
C MET A 75 -8.74 6.03 -1.82
N VAL A 76 -7.94 6.27 -2.86
CA VAL A 76 -8.33 6.96 -4.09
C VAL A 76 -7.96 6.12 -5.30
N SER A 77 -8.70 6.31 -6.39
CA SER A 77 -8.39 5.73 -7.71
C SER A 77 -6.95 6.02 -8.18
N VAL A 78 -6.46 5.30 -9.19
CA VAL A 78 -5.12 5.50 -9.75
C VAL A 78 -4.94 6.93 -10.29
N ALA A 79 -5.96 7.50 -10.93
CA ALA A 79 -5.94 8.88 -11.37
C ALA A 79 -5.97 9.88 -10.20
N GLY A 80 -6.68 9.57 -9.12
CA GLY A 80 -6.68 10.33 -7.87
C GLY A 80 -5.30 10.35 -7.22
N PHE A 81 -4.66 9.19 -7.13
CA PHE A 81 -3.30 9.03 -6.63
C PHE A 81 -2.29 9.80 -7.50
N ALA A 82 -2.35 9.65 -8.83
CA ALA A 82 -1.49 10.38 -9.76
C ALA A 82 -1.59 11.90 -9.57
N ARG A 83 -2.81 12.43 -9.36
CA ARG A 83 -3.04 13.85 -9.07
C ARG A 83 -2.37 14.29 -7.77
N ALA A 84 -2.35 13.42 -6.76
CA ALA A 84 -1.76 13.69 -5.47
C ALA A 84 -0.22 13.68 -5.53
N VAL A 85 0.40 12.75 -6.26
CA VAL A 85 1.87 12.54 -6.18
C VAL A 85 2.70 13.22 -7.27
N LEU A 86 2.14 13.47 -8.45
CA LEU A 86 2.86 14.16 -9.54
C LEU A 86 3.39 15.54 -9.11
N PRO A 87 2.65 16.37 -8.34
CA PRO A 87 3.18 17.65 -7.86
C PRO A 87 4.39 17.53 -6.91
N HIS A 88 4.60 16.35 -6.34
CA HIS A 88 5.71 15.99 -5.46
C HIS A 88 6.87 15.31 -6.21
N GLY A 89 6.81 15.25 -7.55
CA GLY A 89 7.91 14.76 -8.38
C GLY A 89 7.97 13.25 -8.57
N THR A 90 7.00 12.49 -8.05
CA THR A 90 6.85 11.08 -8.42
C THR A 90 6.25 10.98 -9.81
N THR A 91 7.06 10.51 -10.76
CA THR A 91 6.69 10.36 -12.18
C THR A 91 6.41 8.91 -12.58
N GLY A 92 6.80 7.95 -11.74
CA GLY A 92 6.43 6.56 -11.92
C GLY A 92 6.35 5.78 -10.61
N VAL A 93 5.64 4.65 -10.65
CA VAL A 93 5.44 3.76 -9.51
C VAL A 93 5.43 2.30 -9.95
N PHE A 94 5.87 1.42 -9.05
CA PHE A 94 5.77 -0.04 -9.18
C PHE A 94 4.70 -0.53 -8.19
N MET A 95 3.46 -0.57 -8.67
CA MET A 95 2.28 -0.89 -7.88
C MET A 95 2.06 -2.39 -7.79
N ASP A 96 1.81 -2.87 -6.57
CA ASP A 96 1.27 -4.21 -6.28
C ASP A 96 -0.22 -4.08 -5.89
N PRO A 97 -1.17 -4.30 -6.81
CA PRO A 97 -2.60 -4.11 -6.57
C PRO A 97 -3.22 -5.33 -5.89
N HIS A 98 -2.60 -5.81 -4.80
CA HIS A 98 -3.02 -7.05 -4.13
C HIS A 98 -4.36 -6.90 -3.40
N GLU A 99 -4.72 -5.68 -3.01
CA GLU A 99 -5.96 -5.40 -2.30
C GLU A 99 -7.16 -5.60 -3.23
N ILE A 100 -7.15 -4.94 -4.41
CA ILE A 100 -8.22 -5.13 -5.37
C ILE A 100 -8.23 -6.55 -5.94
N ALA A 101 -7.08 -7.22 -6.01
CA ALA A 101 -6.99 -8.59 -6.45
C ALA A 101 -7.66 -9.56 -5.47
N ASN A 102 -7.56 -9.33 -4.16
CA ASN A 102 -8.32 -10.11 -3.19
C ASN A 102 -9.83 -9.95 -3.35
N VAL A 103 -10.31 -8.78 -3.77
CA VAL A 103 -11.76 -8.54 -3.98
C VAL A 103 -12.26 -9.03 -5.35
N LEU A 104 -11.55 -8.70 -6.44
CA LEU A 104 -12.04 -8.84 -7.82
C LEU A 104 -11.12 -9.70 -8.71
N GLY A 105 -10.02 -10.21 -8.18
CA GLY A 105 -9.07 -11.05 -8.90
C GLY A 105 -8.38 -10.32 -10.05
N LEU A 106 -8.13 -11.07 -11.12
CA LEU A 106 -7.42 -10.58 -12.29
C LEU A 106 -8.13 -9.40 -12.99
N GLU A 107 -9.45 -9.32 -12.88
CA GLU A 107 -10.22 -8.21 -13.44
C GLU A 107 -10.02 -6.92 -12.63
N GLY A 108 -9.91 -7.01 -11.29
CA GLY A 108 -9.55 -5.89 -10.44
C GLY A 108 -8.18 -5.30 -10.82
N ILE A 109 -7.19 -6.19 -10.98
CA ILE A 109 -5.84 -5.81 -11.42
C ILE A 109 -5.91 -5.10 -12.78
N ARG A 110 -6.68 -5.65 -13.73
CA ARG A 110 -6.85 -5.08 -15.07
C ARG A 110 -7.45 -3.67 -15.03
N LEU A 111 -8.45 -3.43 -14.18
CA LEU A 111 -9.07 -2.10 -14.03
C LEU A 111 -8.05 -1.04 -13.61
N MET A 112 -7.26 -1.31 -12.56
CA MET A 112 -6.22 -0.37 -12.10
C MET A 112 -5.08 -0.23 -13.11
N HIS A 113 -4.67 -1.33 -13.73
CA HIS A 113 -3.63 -1.33 -14.76
C HIS A 113 -4.00 -0.44 -15.95
N GLU A 114 -5.22 -0.62 -16.51
CA GLU A 114 -5.70 0.19 -17.62
C GLU A 114 -5.94 1.64 -17.21
N GLU A 115 -6.44 1.91 -16.00
CA GLU A 115 -6.55 3.29 -15.51
C GLU A 115 -5.19 4.00 -15.50
N GLY A 116 -4.16 3.34 -14.96
CA GLY A 116 -2.80 3.87 -14.88
C GLY A 116 -2.22 4.26 -16.24
N ARG A 117 -2.51 3.49 -17.29
CA ARG A 117 -2.09 3.76 -18.69
C ARG A 117 -2.64 5.07 -19.25
N HIS A 118 -3.72 5.61 -18.68
CA HIS A 118 -4.35 6.86 -19.11
C HIS A 118 -3.95 8.07 -18.24
N THR A 119 -3.02 7.91 -17.30
CA THR A 119 -2.50 8.99 -16.48
C THR A 119 -1.11 9.45 -16.95
N PRO A 120 -0.67 10.68 -16.63
CA PRO A 120 0.73 11.08 -16.82
C PRO A 120 1.70 10.33 -15.88
N LEU A 121 1.22 9.72 -14.79
CA LEU A 121 2.05 8.90 -13.93
C LEU A 121 2.35 7.57 -14.64
N ARG A 122 3.62 7.17 -14.69
CA ARG A 122 3.99 5.85 -15.24
C ARG A 122 3.69 4.77 -14.21
N VAL A 123 2.59 4.07 -14.40
CA VAL A 123 2.19 2.97 -13.53
C VAL A 123 2.71 1.65 -14.12
N PHE A 124 3.67 1.05 -13.45
CA PHE A 124 4.10 -0.32 -13.69
C PHE A 124 3.42 -1.24 -12.69
N THR A 125 2.98 -2.41 -13.15
CA THR A 125 2.22 -3.35 -12.31
C THR A 125 3.08 -4.56 -11.97
N THR A 126 3.12 -4.95 -10.71
CA THR A 126 3.55 -6.27 -10.26
C THR A 126 2.30 -7.11 -9.99
N ILE A 127 2.31 -8.40 -10.35
CA ILE A 127 1.11 -9.25 -10.22
C ILE A 127 1.04 -9.82 -8.80
N PRO A 128 -0.06 -9.61 -8.05
CA PRO A 128 -0.21 -10.12 -6.68
C PRO A 128 0.07 -11.61 -6.53
N SER A 129 0.88 -11.95 -5.54
CA SER A 129 1.41 -13.31 -5.33
C SER A 129 0.57 -14.18 -4.41
N CYS A 130 -0.16 -13.56 -3.49
CA CYS A 130 -0.76 -14.22 -2.33
C CYS A 130 -2.25 -13.89 -2.20
N VAL A 131 -3.03 -14.31 -3.19
CA VAL A 131 -4.49 -14.09 -3.21
C VAL A 131 -5.22 -15.44 -3.17
N PRO A 132 -5.93 -15.76 -2.08
CA PRO A 132 -5.82 -15.14 -0.74
C PRO A 132 -4.49 -15.46 -0.04
N ALA A 133 -4.20 -14.75 1.05
CA ALA A 133 -3.00 -14.94 1.85
C ALA A 133 -2.99 -16.31 2.57
N ALA A 134 -4.14 -16.72 3.12
CA ALA A 134 -4.33 -18.01 3.82
C ALA A 134 -5.58 -18.78 3.34
N PRO A 135 -5.54 -19.44 2.17
CA PRO A 135 -6.72 -20.07 1.53
C PRO A 135 -7.59 -21.00 2.39
N GLU A 136 -6.99 -21.67 3.39
CA GLU A 136 -7.70 -22.58 4.29
C GLU A 136 -8.41 -21.85 5.44
N LEU A 137 -8.00 -20.62 5.76
CA LEU A 137 -8.44 -19.88 6.94
C LEU A 137 -9.44 -18.76 6.64
N GLU A 138 -9.56 -18.33 5.38
CA GLU A 138 -10.39 -17.18 4.99
C GLU A 138 -11.08 -17.38 3.62
N ASP A 139 -12.07 -16.53 3.33
CA ASP A 139 -12.70 -16.43 2.01
C ASP A 139 -12.49 -15.04 1.41
N ALA A 140 -11.60 -14.94 0.42
CA ALA A 140 -11.48 -13.75 -0.43
C ALA A 140 -12.44 -13.83 -1.64
N GLY A 141 -12.58 -12.69 -2.33
CA GLY A 141 -13.38 -12.59 -3.55
C GLY A 141 -12.82 -13.38 -4.72
N ALA A 142 -11.49 -13.51 -4.80
CA ALA A 142 -10.82 -14.23 -5.87
C ALA A 142 -9.65 -15.10 -5.38
N ALA A 143 -9.02 -15.80 -6.33
CA ALA A 143 -7.78 -16.50 -6.15
C ALA A 143 -6.86 -16.22 -7.33
N ILE A 144 -5.57 -16.02 -7.07
CA ILE A 144 -4.53 -15.92 -8.11
C ILE A 144 -3.65 -17.17 -8.03
N GLY A 145 -3.45 -17.79 -9.19
CA GLY A 145 -2.61 -18.98 -9.35
C GLY A 145 -1.62 -18.82 -10.51
N PRO A 146 -0.88 -19.89 -10.82
CA PRO A 146 0.12 -19.87 -11.88
C PRO A 146 -0.44 -19.51 -13.27
N ALA A 147 -1.70 -19.87 -13.54
CA ALA A 147 -2.33 -19.59 -14.84
C ALA A 147 -2.63 -18.10 -15.00
N GLU A 148 -3.20 -17.47 -13.98
CA GLU A 148 -3.51 -16.04 -13.94
C GLU A 148 -2.23 -15.22 -13.99
N VAL A 149 -1.20 -15.61 -13.23
CA VAL A 149 0.13 -14.98 -13.27
C VAL A 149 0.73 -15.07 -14.67
N ARG A 150 0.73 -16.25 -15.30
CA ARG A 150 1.24 -16.42 -16.68
C ARG A 150 0.51 -15.55 -17.69
N GLU A 151 -0.80 -15.40 -17.57
CA GLU A 151 -1.59 -14.51 -18.43
C GLU A 151 -1.17 -13.06 -18.24
N ALA A 152 -1.20 -12.59 -16.99
CA ALA A 152 -0.99 -11.19 -16.63
C ALA A 152 0.44 -10.71 -16.93
N LEU A 153 1.43 -11.58 -16.78
CA LEU A 153 2.81 -11.30 -17.16
C LEU A 153 2.99 -11.03 -18.66
N ARG A 154 1.98 -11.18 -19.51
CA ARG A 154 2.05 -10.80 -20.93
C ARG A 154 1.58 -9.37 -21.20
N TRP A 155 0.94 -8.72 -20.24
CA TRP A 155 0.43 -7.37 -20.43
C TRP A 155 1.57 -6.35 -20.46
N GLU A 156 1.43 -5.35 -21.33
CA GLU A 156 2.40 -4.25 -21.45
C GLU A 156 2.36 -3.38 -20.20
N GLY A 157 3.51 -3.17 -19.55
CA GLY A 157 3.60 -2.40 -18.30
C GLY A 157 3.54 -3.26 -17.03
N VAL A 158 3.24 -4.56 -17.15
CA VAL A 158 3.50 -5.51 -16.05
C VAL A 158 4.99 -5.81 -16.00
N VAL A 159 5.64 -5.67 -14.85
CA VAL A 159 7.12 -5.81 -14.71
C VAL A 159 7.57 -6.98 -13.85
N GLY A 160 6.66 -7.60 -13.11
CA GLY A 160 7.04 -8.65 -12.17
C GLY A 160 5.88 -9.27 -11.42
N LEU A 161 6.23 -10.08 -10.44
CA LEU A 161 5.35 -10.55 -9.38
C LEU A 161 5.45 -9.58 -8.19
N GLY A 162 4.31 -9.31 -7.58
CA GLY A 162 4.15 -8.57 -6.34
C GLY A 162 4.81 -9.28 -5.18
N GLU A 163 4.61 -8.75 -4.00
CA GLU A 163 5.39 -9.16 -2.84
C GLU A 163 5.08 -10.60 -2.43
N MET A 164 6.08 -11.48 -2.41
CA MET A 164 5.88 -12.87 -2.00
C MET A 164 5.82 -12.99 -0.47
N MET A 165 4.69 -12.57 0.12
CA MET A 165 4.45 -12.61 1.57
C MET A 165 4.29 -14.02 2.15
N ASN A 166 3.92 -15.01 1.31
CA ASN A 166 3.93 -16.41 1.71
C ASN A 166 5.36 -16.99 1.71
N PHE A 167 6.28 -16.32 2.41
CA PHE A 167 7.62 -16.84 2.68
C PHE A 167 7.60 -18.19 3.40
N PRO A 168 6.64 -18.54 4.30
CA PRO A 168 6.57 -19.89 4.86
C PRO A 168 6.37 -20.96 3.78
N GLY A 169 5.51 -20.68 2.79
CA GLY A 169 5.29 -21.56 1.63
C GLY A 169 6.52 -21.67 0.73
N VAL A 170 7.31 -20.59 0.58
CA VAL A 170 8.61 -20.65 -0.11
C VAL A 170 9.58 -21.59 0.62
N LEU A 171 9.74 -21.42 1.94
CA LEU A 171 10.64 -22.24 2.77
C LEU A 171 10.20 -23.71 2.83
N ALA A 172 8.89 -23.95 2.85
CA ALA A 172 8.30 -25.28 2.80
C ALA A 172 8.28 -25.91 1.39
N ASN A 173 8.75 -25.18 0.37
CA ASN A 173 8.73 -25.60 -1.04
C ASN A 173 7.33 -26.00 -1.53
N ASP A 174 6.32 -25.20 -1.15
CA ASP A 174 4.94 -25.39 -1.58
C ASP A 174 4.83 -25.41 -3.11
N ALA A 175 4.01 -26.34 -3.62
CA ALA A 175 3.90 -26.59 -5.05
C ALA A 175 3.27 -25.41 -5.81
N LYS A 176 2.27 -24.74 -5.22
CA LYS A 176 1.60 -23.59 -5.84
C LYS A 176 2.52 -22.36 -5.83
N VAL A 177 3.14 -22.06 -4.69
CA VAL A 177 4.09 -20.94 -4.54
C VAL A 177 5.25 -21.09 -5.53
N ARG A 178 5.88 -22.27 -5.57
CA ARG A 178 6.97 -22.57 -6.52
C ARG A 178 6.51 -22.43 -7.98
N ALA A 179 5.29 -22.84 -8.31
CA ALA A 179 4.77 -22.70 -9.67
C ALA A 179 4.61 -21.22 -10.06
N ILE A 180 4.06 -20.37 -9.18
CA ILE A 180 3.92 -18.92 -9.42
C ILE A 180 5.28 -18.26 -9.67
N ILE A 181 6.26 -18.56 -8.81
CA ILE A 181 7.64 -18.04 -8.94
C ILE A 181 8.24 -18.49 -10.28
N LYS A 182 8.10 -19.78 -10.62
CA LYS A 182 8.59 -20.34 -11.88
C LYS A 182 8.01 -19.65 -13.11
N GLU A 183 6.71 -19.38 -13.14
CA GLU A 183 6.08 -18.67 -14.28
C GLU A 183 6.66 -17.26 -14.46
N THR A 184 6.91 -16.56 -13.35
CA THR A 184 7.51 -15.22 -13.37
C THR A 184 8.94 -15.23 -13.89
N LEU A 185 9.77 -16.13 -13.37
CA LEU A 185 11.15 -16.30 -13.81
C LEU A 185 11.24 -16.74 -15.28
N ALA A 186 10.34 -17.63 -15.72
CA ALA A 186 10.27 -18.07 -17.11
C ALA A 186 9.89 -16.92 -18.08
N ALA A 187 9.16 -15.91 -17.61
CA ALA A 187 8.87 -14.70 -18.36
C ALA A 187 10.04 -13.68 -18.35
N GLY A 188 11.14 -13.97 -17.65
CA GLY A 188 12.30 -13.05 -17.52
C GLY A 188 12.03 -11.84 -16.61
N LYS A 189 10.92 -11.86 -15.87
CA LYS A 189 10.43 -10.77 -15.02
C LYS A 189 10.90 -10.92 -13.57
N ILE A 190 10.74 -9.86 -12.80
CA ILE A 190 11.24 -9.76 -11.43
C ILE A 190 10.26 -10.43 -10.47
N VAL A 191 10.79 -11.09 -9.44
CA VAL A 191 10.02 -11.57 -8.29
C VAL A 191 10.39 -10.70 -7.10
N THR A 192 9.44 -9.86 -6.65
CA THR A 192 9.59 -9.03 -5.44
C THR A 192 9.21 -9.83 -4.19
N GLY A 193 9.57 -9.34 -3.02
CA GLY A 193 9.49 -10.13 -1.78
C GLY A 193 9.05 -9.34 -0.56
N HIS A 194 8.61 -10.10 0.43
CA HIS A 194 8.11 -9.67 1.73
C HIS A 194 8.62 -10.70 2.75
N PHE A 195 9.85 -10.48 3.23
CA PHE A 195 10.51 -11.35 4.19
C PHE A 195 10.57 -10.65 5.55
N ALA A 196 9.51 -10.84 6.34
CA ALA A 196 9.27 -10.22 7.63
C ALA A 196 9.83 -11.03 8.82
N MET A 197 10.94 -11.73 8.61
CA MET A 197 11.70 -12.40 9.67
C MET A 197 13.09 -11.77 9.82
N PRO A 198 13.72 -11.92 10.99
CA PRO A 198 15.14 -11.63 11.16
C PRO A 198 15.98 -12.20 10.00
N ALA A 199 16.80 -11.36 9.37
CA ALA A 199 17.54 -11.70 8.15
C ALA A 199 18.71 -12.66 8.37
N GLU A 200 18.95 -13.10 9.61
CA GLU A 200 20.01 -14.02 9.97
C GLU A 200 19.64 -15.48 9.65
N GLY A 201 20.61 -16.23 9.11
CA GLY A 201 20.49 -17.68 8.97
C GLY A 201 20.02 -18.17 7.60
N PRO A 202 19.68 -19.47 7.50
CA PRO A 202 19.48 -20.14 6.22
C PRO A 202 18.17 -19.76 5.52
N ASP A 203 17.16 -19.29 6.24
CA ASP A 203 15.83 -19.03 5.69
C ASP A 203 15.85 -17.89 4.67
N LEU A 204 16.56 -16.79 4.96
CA LEU A 204 16.75 -15.72 3.98
C LEU A 204 17.46 -16.24 2.72
N GLN A 205 18.48 -17.09 2.89
CA GLN A 205 19.23 -17.65 1.76
C GLN A 205 18.33 -18.54 0.89
N ALA A 206 17.48 -19.36 1.50
CA ALA A 206 16.50 -20.18 0.78
C ALA A 206 15.47 -19.32 0.04
N TYR A 207 14.99 -18.26 0.69
CA TYR A 207 14.06 -17.30 0.09
C TYR A 207 14.66 -16.62 -1.14
N ILE A 208 15.90 -16.11 -1.05
CA ILE A 208 16.63 -15.52 -2.17
C ILE A 208 16.91 -16.56 -3.28
N ALA A 209 17.36 -17.76 -2.90
CA ALA A 209 17.67 -18.83 -3.85
C ALA A 209 16.45 -19.31 -4.65
N SER A 210 15.23 -19.05 -4.18
CA SER A 210 14.00 -19.32 -4.94
C SER A 210 13.80 -18.37 -6.13
N GLY A 211 14.56 -17.27 -6.21
CA GLY A 211 14.51 -16.26 -7.26
C GLY A 211 13.89 -14.93 -6.82
N ILE A 212 13.50 -14.80 -5.55
CA ILE A 212 12.98 -13.56 -4.97
C ILE A 212 14.15 -12.62 -4.68
N SER A 213 14.04 -11.37 -5.12
CA SER A 213 15.23 -10.50 -5.26
C SER A 213 15.12 -9.11 -4.61
N SER A 214 13.98 -8.75 -4.01
CA SER A 214 13.85 -7.54 -3.18
C SER A 214 12.99 -7.78 -1.94
N CYS A 215 13.11 -6.91 -0.95
CA CYS A 215 12.25 -6.92 0.23
C CYS A 215 12.17 -5.53 0.87
N HIS A 216 10.95 -5.11 1.24
CA HIS A 216 10.67 -3.87 1.99
C HIS A 216 10.48 -4.10 3.51
N GLU A 217 10.37 -5.36 3.95
CA GLU A 217 10.14 -5.75 5.35
C GLU A 217 11.39 -5.71 6.25
N SER A 218 12.26 -4.71 6.07
CA SER A 218 13.36 -4.48 7.01
C SER A 218 12.95 -3.42 8.02
N VAL A 219 12.99 -3.75 9.31
CA VAL A 219 12.77 -2.79 10.42
C VAL A 219 14.01 -2.54 11.26
N ARG A 220 15.08 -3.32 11.02
CA ARG A 220 16.39 -3.16 11.66
C ARG A 220 17.46 -2.88 10.61
N LYS A 221 18.48 -2.13 11.01
CA LYS A 221 19.69 -1.89 10.21
C LYS A 221 20.33 -3.20 9.75
N GLU A 222 20.44 -4.16 10.67
CA GLU A 222 21.09 -5.45 10.45
C GLU A 222 20.39 -6.24 9.34
N ASP A 223 19.05 -6.16 9.28
CA ASP A 223 18.25 -6.84 8.26
C ASP A 223 18.49 -6.26 6.87
N ALA A 224 18.41 -4.93 6.75
CA ALA A 224 18.67 -4.23 5.49
C ALA A 224 20.09 -4.55 4.99
N LEU A 225 21.09 -4.47 5.87
CA LEU A 225 22.47 -4.75 5.53
C LEU A 225 22.70 -6.21 5.12
N GLN A 226 22.07 -7.16 5.80
CA GLN A 226 22.22 -8.58 5.49
C GLN A 226 21.54 -8.98 4.17
N LYS A 227 20.38 -8.38 3.86
CA LYS A 227 19.72 -8.54 2.55
C LYS A 227 20.63 -8.03 1.42
N ILE A 228 21.20 -6.83 1.57
CA ILE A 228 22.16 -6.26 0.60
C ILE A 228 23.39 -7.18 0.43
N ARG A 229 23.99 -7.66 1.53
CA ARG A 229 25.14 -8.59 1.49
C ARG A 229 24.83 -9.91 0.79
N SER A 230 23.56 -10.31 0.80
CA SER A 230 23.09 -11.54 0.16
C SER A 230 22.70 -11.33 -1.32
N GLY A 231 22.93 -10.13 -1.87
CA GLY A 231 22.60 -9.80 -3.26
C GLY A 231 21.12 -9.49 -3.49
N MET A 232 20.37 -9.20 -2.43
CA MET A 232 18.96 -8.83 -2.48
C MET A 232 18.81 -7.31 -2.37
N TYR A 233 17.91 -6.73 -3.15
CA TYR A 233 17.59 -5.31 -3.06
C TYR A 233 16.83 -5.01 -1.77
N ALA A 234 17.32 -4.06 -0.98
CA ALA A 234 16.63 -3.54 0.19
C ALA A 234 15.78 -2.32 -0.21
N MET A 235 14.46 -2.46 -0.06
CA MET A 235 13.51 -1.36 -0.24
C MET A 235 13.27 -0.73 1.14
N LEU A 236 13.67 0.52 1.33
CA LEU A 236 13.59 1.19 2.63
C LEU A 236 12.32 2.03 2.65
N ARG A 237 11.37 1.67 3.51
CA ARG A 237 10.02 2.23 3.50
C ARG A 237 9.82 3.41 4.44
N GLU A 238 9.08 4.39 3.95
CA GLU A 238 8.58 5.53 4.74
C GLU A 238 7.19 5.91 4.20
N GLY A 239 6.15 5.40 4.86
CA GLY A 239 4.75 5.58 4.49
C GLY A 239 3.94 6.24 5.61
N SER A 240 2.63 5.92 5.66
CA SER A 240 1.74 6.44 6.71
C SER A 240 1.89 5.73 8.05
N ALA A 241 2.08 4.41 8.03
CA ALA A 241 2.21 3.58 9.23
C ALA A 241 3.65 3.15 9.51
N TRP A 242 4.48 3.05 8.47
CA TRP A 242 5.83 2.51 8.52
C TRP A 242 6.86 3.63 8.39
N HIS A 243 7.71 3.83 9.40
CA HIS A 243 8.71 4.88 9.47
C HIS A 243 10.13 4.29 9.59
N ASP A 244 10.43 3.32 8.73
CA ASP A 244 11.59 2.43 8.88
C ASP A 244 12.89 3.03 8.34
N ILE A 245 12.83 4.09 7.52
CA ILE A 245 14.05 4.75 7.00
C ILE A 245 14.98 5.14 8.13
N LYS A 246 14.45 5.64 9.26
CA LYS A 246 15.25 6.04 10.41
C LYS A 246 16.24 4.97 10.88
N GLU A 247 15.80 3.71 10.94
CA GLU A 247 16.68 2.61 11.37
C GLU A 247 17.39 1.94 10.19
N THR A 248 16.69 1.72 9.09
CA THR A 248 17.24 0.95 7.96
C THR A 248 18.29 1.69 7.16
N ILE A 249 18.19 3.02 7.02
CA ILE A 249 19.17 3.80 6.24
C ILE A 249 20.56 3.83 6.88
N ARG A 250 20.63 3.53 8.17
CA ARG A 250 21.89 3.34 8.90
C ARG A 250 22.75 2.23 8.31
N ALA A 251 22.16 1.29 7.57
CA ALA A 251 22.90 0.29 6.80
C ALA A 251 23.82 0.93 5.76
N VAL A 252 23.45 2.10 5.24
CA VAL A 252 24.22 2.87 4.25
C VAL A 252 24.98 4.04 4.88
N THR A 253 24.45 4.70 5.91
CA THR A 253 25.11 5.89 6.50
C THR A 253 26.20 5.53 7.50
N GLU A 254 26.11 4.39 8.19
CA GLU A 254 27.13 3.91 9.15
C GLU A 254 28.15 2.96 8.50
N HIS A 255 27.90 2.50 7.28
CA HIS A 255 28.79 1.60 6.55
C HIS A 255 29.14 2.14 5.16
N ASN A 256 30.39 2.01 4.74
CA ASN A 256 30.80 2.41 3.40
C ASN A 256 30.47 1.31 2.37
N ILE A 257 29.19 1.16 2.04
CA ILE A 257 28.70 0.19 1.06
C ILE A 257 28.24 0.88 -0.23
N ASP A 258 28.21 0.11 -1.33
CA ASP A 258 27.53 0.52 -2.56
C ASP A 258 26.01 0.52 -2.32
N SER A 259 25.37 1.67 -2.56
CA SER A 259 23.94 1.86 -2.39
C SER A 259 23.12 1.46 -3.62
N SER A 260 23.71 0.86 -4.66
CA SER A 260 23.01 0.42 -5.88
C SER A 260 21.91 -0.63 -5.61
N TYR A 261 22.02 -1.39 -4.51
CA TYR A 261 21.02 -2.36 -4.04
C TYR A 261 19.99 -1.77 -3.06
N CYS A 262 19.96 -0.44 -2.88
CA CYS A 262 18.99 0.24 -2.01
C CYS A 262 17.98 1.01 -2.86
N LEU A 263 16.69 0.85 -2.55
CA LEU A 263 15.59 1.64 -3.09
C LEU A 263 14.90 2.33 -1.92
N LEU A 264 14.26 3.47 -2.17
CA LEU A 264 13.24 3.99 -1.23
C LEU A 264 11.85 3.72 -1.80
N CYS A 265 10.89 3.46 -0.93
CA CYS A 265 9.50 3.21 -1.30
C CYS A 265 8.53 3.77 -0.26
N SER A 266 7.27 3.98 -0.66
CA SER A 266 6.24 4.44 0.26
C SER A 266 5.52 3.30 0.97
N ASP A 267 5.40 2.13 0.32
CA ASP A 267 4.52 1.06 0.78
C ASP A 267 3.07 1.61 0.91
N ASP A 268 2.41 1.43 2.06
CA ASP A 268 1.09 2.03 2.32
C ASP A 268 1.13 3.54 2.62
N THR A 269 0.40 4.33 1.83
CA THR A 269 0.24 5.77 2.06
C THR A 269 -1.21 6.22 2.02
N HIS A 270 -1.71 6.73 3.15
CA HIS A 270 -3.05 7.28 3.32
C HIS A 270 -3.21 8.69 2.72
N PRO A 271 -4.45 9.11 2.39
CA PRO A 271 -4.75 10.44 1.84
C PRO A 271 -4.10 11.61 2.59
N GLN A 272 -4.15 11.59 3.93
CA GLN A 272 -3.62 12.67 4.75
C GLN A 272 -2.10 12.81 4.62
N THR A 273 -1.37 11.69 4.55
CA THR A 273 0.09 11.72 4.37
C THR A 273 0.47 12.33 3.02
N LEU A 274 -0.25 11.95 1.94
CA LEU A 274 -0.04 12.52 0.61
C LEU A 274 -0.20 14.05 0.60
N LEU A 275 -1.21 14.57 1.32
CA LEU A 275 -1.50 16.00 1.37
C LEU A 275 -0.57 16.79 2.29
N GLU A 276 -0.26 16.26 3.47
CA GLU A 276 0.48 17.00 4.50
C GLU A 276 2.00 16.86 4.36
N ARG A 277 2.47 15.69 3.94
CA ARG A 277 3.90 15.36 3.90
C ARG A 277 4.44 15.30 2.46
N GLY A 278 3.61 14.83 1.53
CA GLY A 278 3.98 14.55 0.15
C GLY A 278 4.10 13.05 -0.10
N HIS A 279 4.98 12.67 -1.03
CA HIS A 279 5.19 11.28 -1.43
C HIS A 279 6.68 10.96 -1.42
N LEU A 280 7.31 10.65 -2.56
CA LEU A 280 8.75 10.38 -2.59
C LEU A 280 9.61 11.60 -2.27
N ASP A 281 9.14 12.84 -2.48
CA ASP A 281 9.86 14.01 -1.99
C ASP A 281 10.03 13.98 -0.47
N HIS A 282 9.00 13.54 0.27
CA HIS A 282 9.07 13.32 1.71
C HIS A 282 10.04 12.21 2.07
N VAL A 283 9.93 11.06 1.40
CA VAL A 283 10.78 9.87 1.64
C VAL A 283 12.26 10.20 1.41
N VAL A 284 12.58 10.89 0.32
CA VAL A 284 13.95 11.36 0.01
C VAL A 284 14.42 12.38 1.06
N ARG A 285 13.58 13.37 1.39
CA ARG A 285 13.88 14.37 2.43
C ARG A 285 14.16 13.69 3.77
N ARG A 286 13.41 12.65 4.13
CA ARG A 286 13.63 11.88 5.35
C ARG A 286 14.98 11.17 5.33
N ALA A 287 15.33 10.47 4.25
CA ALA A 287 16.63 9.82 4.13
C ALA A 287 17.80 10.83 4.25
N ILE A 288 17.66 12.03 3.67
CA ILE A 288 18.66 13.11 3.80
C ILE A 288 18.76 13.60 5.25
N GLN A 289 17.63 13.77 5.95
CA GLN A 289 17.62 14.17 7.37
C GLN A 289 18.32 13.15 8.28
N GLU A 290 18.29 11.87 7.92
CA GLU A 290 19.01 10.79 8.60
C GLU A 290 20.49 10.68 8.18
N GLY A 291 21.01 11.66 7.42
CA GLY A 291 22.41 11.79 7.08
C GLY A 291 22.83 11.16 5.75
N LEU A 292 21.89 10.70 4.91
CA LEU A 292 22.22 10.22 3.57
C LEU A 292 22.63 11.38 2.66
N ASN A 293 23.65 11.14 1.82
CA ASN A 293 24.03 12.08 0.77
C ASN A 293 22.84 12.34 -0.17
N PRO A 294 22.48 13.61 -0.48
CA PRO A 294 21.31 13.91 -1.32
C PRO A 294 21.33 13.28 -2.72
N ILE A 295 22.49 13.16 -3.37
CA ILE A 295 22.58 12.55 -4.70
C ILE A 295 22.33 11.04 -4.60
N ARG A 296 22.84 10.38 -3.55
CA ARG A 296 22.53 8.97 -3.28
C ARG A 296 21.04 8.76 -2.97
N ALA A 297 20.42 9.67 -2.21
CA ALA A 297 18.99 9.63 -1.96
C ALA A 297 18.18 9.70 -3.27
N ILE A 298 18.56 10.59 -4.18
CA ILE A 298 17.95 10.70 -5.52
C ILE A 298 18.22 9.43 -6.34
N GLN A 299 19.40 8.83 -6.29
CA GLN A 299 19.69 7.54 -6.97
C GLN A 299 18.73 6.43 -6.50
N MET A 300 18.45 6.35 -5.20
CA MET A 300 17.56 5.34 -4.60
C MET A 300 16.08 5.48 -5.03
N VAL A 301 15.67 6.63 -5.59
CA VAL A 301 14.33 6.84 -6.16
C VAL A 301 14.37 7.11 -7.66
N THR A 302 15.48 6.87 -8.36
CA THR A 302 15.59 7.10 -9.81
C THR A 302 16.25 5.92 -10.50
N ILE A 303 17.58 5.90 -10.56
CA ILE A 303 18.32 4.91 -11.34
C ILE A 303 18.31 3.52 -10.69
N ASN A 304 18.26 3.43 -9.36
CA ASN A 304 18.22 2.15 -8.66
C ASN A 304 16.91 1.39 -8.91
N PRO A 305 15.71 1.97 -8.67
CA PRO A 305 14.45 1.32 -9.02
C PRO A 305 14.35 1.04 -10.52
N ALA A 306 14.81 1.96 -11.38
CA ALA A 306 14.79 1.73 -12.83
C ALA A 306 15.62 0.50 -13.24
N ARG A 307 16.82 0.32 -12.65
CA ARG A 307 17.67 -0.85 -12.91
C ARG A 307 17.07 -2.13 -12.35
N TYR A 308 16.55 -2.08 -11.13
CA TYR A 308 15.94 -3.25 -10.49
C TYR A 308 14.80 -3.82 -11.35
N PHE A 309 13.88 -2.95 -11.78
CA PHE A 309 12.74 -3.34 -12.62
C PHE A 309 13.05 -3.40 -14.12
N LYS A 310 14.32 -3.25 -14.52
CA LYS A 310 14.80 -3.33 -15.92
C LYS A 310 14.15 -2.32 -16.88
N VAL A 311 13.78 -1.14 -16.38
CA VAL A 311 13.23 -0.01 -17.15
C VAL A 311 14.22 1.16 -17.30
N ASP A 312 15.48 0.95 -16.90
CA ASP A 312 16.55 1.94 -16.98
C ASP A 312 17.01 2.27 -18.40
N HIS A 313 16.53 1.57 -19.43
CA HIS A 313 16.71 1.98 -20.82
C HIS A 313 15.77 3.14 -21.21
N GLU A 314 14.65 3.32 -20.51
CA GLU A 314 13.65 4.36 -20.76
C GLU A 314 13.66 5.47 -19.69
N LEU A 315 13.98 5.13 -18.43
CA LEU A 315 13.75 5.98 -17.25
C LEU A 315 14.96 6.05 -16.30
N GLY A 316 14.80 6.80 -15.21
CA GLY A 316 15.70 6.79 -14.06
C GLY A 316 16.97 7.62 -14.21
N SER A 317 17.20 8.28 -15.36
CA SER A 317 18.30 9.24 -15.51
C SER A 317 18.02 10.27 -16.59
N ILE A 318 18.69 11.43 -16.50
CA ILE A 318 18.69 12.44 -17.56
C ILE A 318 19.78 12.05 -18.55
N SER A 319 19.40 11.35 -19.63
CA SER A 319 20.34 10.83 -20.63
C SER A 319 19.70 10.79 -22.01
N PRO A 320 20.44 11.05 -23.10
CA PRO A 320 19.88 11.01 -24.44
C PRO A 320 19.17 9.69 -24.76
N GLY A 321 18.01 9.78 -25.41
CA GLY A 321 17.15 8.65 -25.78
C GLY A 321 16.07 8.31 -24.74
N LYS A 322 16.26 8.64 -23.46
CA LYS A 322 15.28 8.36 -22.39
C LYS A 322 14.11 9.34 -22.42
N TYR A 323 13.00 8.98 -21.76
CA TYR A 323 11.90 9.93 -21.57
C TYR A 323 12.35 11.14 -20.75
N ALA A 324 11.84 12.31 -21.12
CA ALA A 324 12.08 13.55 -20.40
C ALA A 324 11.14 13.68 -19.20
N ASP A 325 11.31 12.77 -18.23
CA ASP A 325 10.69 12.84 -16.92
C ASP A 325 11.65 13.58 -15.98
N LEU A 326 11.39 14.86 -15.73
CA LEU A 326 12.36 15.80 -15.17
C LEU A 326 11.74 16.58 -14.01
N LEU A 327 12.55 16.81 -12.97
CA LEU A 327 12.20 17.63 -11.82
C LEU A 327 13.12 18.84 -11.75
N LEU A 328 12.52 20.03 -11.70
CA LEU A 328 13.24 21.24 -11.33
C LEU A 328 13.09 21.43 -9.82
N LEU A 329 14.19 21.29 -9.08
CA LEU A 329 14.23 21.42 -7.63
C LEU A 329 14.86 22.75 -7.24
N GLY A 330 14.14 23.52 -6.40
CA GLY A 330 14.64 24.79 -5.86
C GLY A 330 15.78 24.57 -4.86
N ASP A 331 15.73 23.48 -4.12
CA ASP A 331 16.77 23.07 -3.17
C ASP A 331 16.84 21.54 -3.06
N LEU A 332 18.06 21.01 -3.06
CA LEU A 332 18.33 19.57 -3.08
C LEU A 332 18.21 18.94 -1.68
N ALA A 333 18.51 19.69 -0.62
CA ALA A 333 18.49 19.15 0.76
C ALA A 333 17.05 19.01 1.30
N SER A 334 16.20 20.00 1.03
CA SER A 334 14.78 19.99 1.36
C SER A 334 13.90 19.29 0.31
N VAL A 335 14.47 18.95 -0.85
CA VAL A 335 13.76 18.33 -1.98
C VAL A 335 12.56 19.18 -2.39
N SER A 336 12.79 20.48 -2.57
CA SER A 336 11.73 21.44 -2.92
C SER A 336 11.40 21.34 -4.41
N VAL A 337 10.33 20.60 -4.75
CA VAL A 337 9.89 20.39 -6.14
C VAL A 337 9.14 21.62 -6.66
N GLU A 338 9.71 22.30 -7.66
CA GLU A 338 9.08 23.48 -8.25
C GLU A 338 8.32 23.18 -9.53
N GLN A 339 8.86 22.31 -10.38
CA GLN A 339 8.27 21.94 -11.66
C GLN A 339 8.49 20.47 -11.95
N VAL A 340 7.47 19.82 -12.50
CA VAL A 340 7.50 18.41 -12.87
C VAL A 340 7.13 18.28 -14.33
N PHE A 341 8.02 17.66 -15.10
CA PHE A 341 7.83 17.34 -16.50
C PHE A 341 7.69 15.83 -16.64
N VAL A 342 6.71 15.40 -17.44
CA VAL A 342 6.55 14.00 -17.86
C VAL A 342 6.60 13.99 -19.37
N ALA A 343 7.51 13.18 -19.94
CA ALA A 343 7.77 13.15 -21.37
C ALA A 343 7.90 14.56 -21.98
N GLY A 344 8.61 15.46 -21.31
CA GLY A 344 8.85 16.85 -21.76
C GLY A 344 7.70 17.81 -21.54
N ARG A 345 6.53 17.36 -21.09
CA ARG A 345 5.38 18.22 -20.84
C ARG A 345 5.35 18.64 -19.38
N LEU A 346 5.24 19.94 -19.10
CA LEU A 346 5.04 20.46 -17.75
C LEU A 346 3.65 20.03 -17.23
N VAL A 347 3.62 19.15 -16.21
CA VAL A 347 2.38 18.58 -15.65
C VAL A 347 2.01 19.14 -14.29
N ALA A 348 3.00 19.61 -13.51
CA ALA A 348 2.77 20.23 -12.22
C ALA A 348 3.78 21.35 -11.95
N ARG A 349 3.36 22.34 -11.16
CA ARG A 349 4.19 23.47 -10.74
C ARG A 349 3.79 23.96 -9.34
N TRP A 350 4.77 24.19 -8.47
CA TRP A 350 4.59 24.68 -7.09
C TRP A 350 3.53 23.88 -6.30
N GLY A 351 3.65 22.55 -6.31
CA GLY A 351 2.72 21.66 -5.62
C GLY A 351 1.32 21.58 -6.23
N LYS A 352 1.09 22.11 -7.43
CA LYS A 352 -0.22 22.08 -8.10
C LYS A 352 -0.16 21.39 -9.46
N MET A 353 -1.13 20.53 -9.72
CA MET A 353 -1.35 19.96 -11.05
C MET A 353 -1.78 21.03 -12.06
N LEU A 354 -1.22 20.97 -13.26
CA LEU A 354 -1.54 21.86 -14.39
C LEU A 354 -2.34 21.17 -15.49
N VAL A 355 -2.44 19.84 -15.44
CA VAL A 355 -3.18 19.03 -16.41
C VAL A 355 -4.38 18.37 -15.75
N GLN A 356 -5.47 18.26 -16.48
CA GLN A 356 -6.64 17.51 -16.06
C GLN A 356 -6.45 16.03 -16.39
N LEU A 357 -6.71 15.17 -15.41
CA LEU A 357 -6.71 13.73 -15.57
C LEU A 357 -8.15 13.24 -15.82
N PRO A 358 -8.33 12.14 -16.57
CA PRO A 358 -9.64 11.52 -16.73
C PRO A 358 -10.19 11.08 -15.37
N GLU A 359 -11.51 11.09 -15.25
CA GLU A 359 -12.19 10.54 -14.07
C GLU A 359 -12.12 9.00 -14.08
N ALA A 360 -11.95 8.42 -12.89
CA ALA A 360 -11.94 6.98 -12.71
C ALA A 360 -13.32 6.38 -13.05
N ARG A 361 -13.35 5.49 -14.04
CA ARG A 361 -14.58 4.81 -14.48
C ARG A 361 -14.48 3.32 -14.22
N TYR A 362 -15.13 2.90 -13.14
CA TYR A 362 -15.24 1.51 -12.76
C TYR A 362 -16.64 0.97 -13.09
N PRO A 363 -16.74 -0.29 -13.55
CA PRO A 363 -18.01 -0.94 -13.87
C PRO A 363 -18.83 -1.22 -12.61
N ASP A 364 -20.14 -1.43 -12.78
CA ASP A 364 -21.09 -1.63 -11.68
C ASP A 364 -20.71 -2.78 -10.75
N PHE A 365 -20.14 -3.87 -11.26
CA PHE A 365 -19.71 -5.00 -10.42
C PHE A 365 -18.58 -4.61 -9.45
N ALA A 366 -17.70 -3.69 -9.86
CA ALA A 366 -16.64 -3.18 -9.00
C ALA A 366 -17.18 -2.14 -8.02
N ARG A 367 -18.24 -1.40 -8.39
CA ARG A 367 -18.92 -0.43 -7.51
C ARG A 367 -19.88 -1.04 -6.49
N ARG A 368 -20.34 -2.26 -6.75
CA ARG A 368 -21.29 -3.02 -5.90
C ARG A 368 -20.64 -4.30 -5.39
N SER A 369 -19.43 -4.19 -4.86
CA SER A 369 -18.64 -5.34 -4.40
C SER A 369 -18.96 -5.78 -2.97
N VAL A 370 -19.90 -5.11 -2.26
CA VAL A 370 -20.38 -5.52 -0.94
C VAL A 370 -21.68 -6.30 -1.09
N LEU A 371 -21.54 -7.59 -1.35
CA LEU A 371 -22.62 -8.54 -1.56
C LEU A 371 -22.87 -9.34 -0.29
N LEU A 372 -23.87 -8.90 0.49
CA LEU A 372 -24.35 -9.64 1.66
C LEU A 372 -25.46 -10.61 1.25
N ALA A 373 -25.53 -11.77 1.90
CA ALA A 373 -26.58 -12.76 1.63
C ALA A 373 -28.00 -12.23 1.93
N LYS A 374 -28.10 -11.33 2.89
CA LYS A 374 -29.31 -10.62 3.33
C LYS A 374 -28.90 -9.34 4.06
N PRO A 375 -29.81 -8.37 4.23
CA PRO A 375 -29.60 -7.27 5.18
C PRO A 375 -29.29 -7.82 6.57
N LEU A 376 -28.32 -7.19 7.25
CA LEU A 376 -27.92 -7.60 8.60
C LEU A 376 -28.95 -7.13 9.62
N GLU A 377 -29.23 -7.98 10.60
CA GLU A 377 -30.10 -7.67 11.73
C GLU A 377 -29.36 -7.89 13.05
N ALA A 378 -29.81 -7.26 14.14
CA ALA A 378 -29.16 -7.41 15.46
C ALA A 378 -29.03 -8.89 15.90
N ARG A 379 -29.98 -9.74 15.53
CA ARG A 379 -29.93 -11.19 15.83
C ARG A 379 -28.75 -11.92 15.20
N ASP A 380 -28.20 -11.41 14.09
CA ASP A 380 -27.08 -12.02 13.39
C ASP A 380 -25.76 -11.91 14.18
N PHE A 381 -25.72 -10.99 15.16
CA PHE A 381 -24.58 -10.75 16.04
C PHE A 381 -24.69 -11.49 17.39
N GLN A 382 -25.75 -12.24 17.65
CA GLN A 382 -25.93 -12.91 18.93
C GLN A 382 -24.97 -14.11 19.08
N VAL A 383 -24.18 -14.10 20.15
CA VAL A 383 -23.29 -15.21 20.51
C VAL A 383 -23.97 -16.06 21.59
N LYS A 384 -24.35 -17.28 21.23
CA LYS A 384 -24.95 -18.24 22.18
C LYS A 384 -23.89 -18.78 23.13
N ALA A 385 -24.18 -18.73 24.43
CA ALA A 385 -23.33 -19.35 25.44
C ALA A 385 -23.48 -20.87 25.45
N PRO A 386 -22.47 -21.62 25.94
CA PRO A 386 -22.61 -23.05 26.22
C PRO A 386 -23.80 -23.29 27.18
N PRO A 387 -24.59 -24.37 26.97
CA PRO A 387 -25.78 -24.63 27.79
C PRO A 387 -25.47 -24.77 29.28
N GLY A 388 -26.32 -24.20 30.14
CA GLY A 388 -26.29 -24.42 31.59
C GLY A 388 -25.20 -23.67 32.36
N GLN A 389 -24.47 -22.75 31.72
CA GLN A 389 -23.44 -21.95 32.38
C GLN A 389 -23.95 -20.55 32.76
N GLU A 390 -23.66 -20.10 33.97
CA GLU A 390 -23.89 -18.71 34.40
C GLU A 390 -22.72 -17.78 34.02
N LYS A 391 -21.54 -18.37 33.78
CA LYS A 391 -20.33 -17.70 33.31
C LYS A 391 -19.61 -18.57 32.29
N ALA A 392 -19.01 -17.94 31.28
CA ALA A 392 -18.20 -18.62 30.28
C ALA A 392 -16.81 -18.00 30.18
N THR A 393 -15.80 -18.81 29.88
CA THR A 393 -14.44 -18.35 29.62
C THR A 393 -14.25 -18.17 28.10
N LEU A 394 -14.03 -16.93 27.66
CA LEU A 394 -13.82 -16.58 26.26
C LEU A 394 -12.34 -16.43 25.93
N ARG A 395 -11.97 -16.80 24.71
CA ARG A 395 -10.78 -16.26 24.02
C ARG A 395 -11.14 -14.90 23.44
N VAL A 396 -10.42 -13.87 23.86
CA VAL A 396 -10.62 -12.48 23.43
C VAL A 396 -9.36 -12.03 22.71
N ILE A 397 -9.53 -11.34 21.58
CA ILE A 397 -8.44 -10.70 20.86
C ILE A 397 -8.05 -9.45 21.67
N GLU A 398 -6.83 -9.41 22.19
CA GLU A 398 -6.28 -8.23 22.86
C GLU A 398 -5.41 -7.45 21.87
N ILE A 399 -5.82 -6.21 21.62
CA ILE A 399 -5.07 -5.24 20.82
C ILE A 399 -3.95 -4.66 21.68
N VAL A 400 -2.78 -4.52 21.07
CA VAL A 400 -1.65 -3.82 21.66
C VAL A 400 -1.38 -2.57 20.84
N GLU A 401 -1.52 -1.40 21.46
CA GLU A 401 -1.29 -0.13 20.78
C GLU A 401 0.13 -0.08 20.17
N ALA A 402 0.22 0.48 18.95
CA ALA A 402 1.46 0.60 18.18
C ALA A 402 2.17 -0.74 17.87
N GLN A 403 1.46 -1.87 17.91
CA GLN A 403 1.96 -3.15 17.44
C GLN A 403 1.01 -3.76 16.40
N VAL A 404 1.60 -4.44 15.42
CA VAL A 404 0.88 -5.15 14.36
C VAL A 404 0.22 -6.42 14.91
N GLY A 405 0.90 -7.07 15.87
CA GLY A 405 0.45 -8.31 16.50
C GLY A 405 -0.67 -8.11 17.51
N THR A 406 -1.51 -9.13 17.66
CA THR A 406 -2.50 -9.26 18.75
C THR A 406 -2.03 -10.27 19.78
N LYS A 407 -2.68 -10.26 20.96
CA LYS A 407 -2.53 -11.33 21.96
C LYS A 407 -3.84 -12.09 22.14
N GLU A 408 -3.73 -13.35 22.54
CA GLU A 408 -4.86 -14.06 23.16
C GLU A 408 -4.94 -13.68 24.64
N THR A 409 -6.12 -13.25 25.08
CA THR A 409 -6.44 -13.09 26.49
C THR A 409 -7.70 -13.88 26.85
N LEU A 410 -7.76 -14.39 28.08
CA LEU A 410 -8.91 -15.16 28.57
C LEU A 410 -9.75 -14.29 29.49
N ARG A 411 -11.04 -14.17 29.18
CA ARG A 411 -11.98 -13.37 29.98
C ARG A 411 -13.14 -14.24 30.43
N GLN A 412 -13.39 -14.26 31.73
CA GLN A 412 -14.62 -14.82 32.28
C GLN A 412 -15.73 -13.77 32.20
N VAL A 413 -16.82 -14.11 31.52
CA VAL A 413 -17.96 -13.21 31.27
C VAL A 413 -19.25 -13.83 31.78
N ALA A 414 -20.20 -13.00 32.19
CA ALA A 414 -21.52 -13.45 32.62
C ALA A 414 -22.39 -13.85 31.42
N VAL A 415 -23.11 -14.95 31.54
CA VAL A 415 -24.14 -15.37 30.59
C VAL A 415 -25.46 -14.72 30.98
N ARG A 416 -26.12 -14.02 30.05
CA ARG A 416 -27.43 -13.40 30.27
C ARG A 416 -28.39 -13.85 29.16
N ASP A 417 -29.51 -14.44 29.55
CA ASP A 417 -30.51 -15.01 28.63
C ASP A 417 -29.94 -16.02 27.63
N GLY A 418 -28.94 -16.81 28.07
CA GLY A 418 -28.25 -17.79 27.22
C GLY A 418 -27.30 -17.18 26.18
N LEU A 419 -27.02 -15.87 26.26
CA LEU A 419 -26.16 -15.15 25.35
C LEU A 419 -24.95 -14.54 26.06
N ILE A 420 -23.89 -14.32 25.27
CA ILE A 420 -22.74 -13.51 25.64
C ILE A 420 -22.91 -12.11 25.07
N HIS A 421 -22.75 -11.12 25.94
CA HIS A 421 -22.92 -9.70 25.60
C HIS A 421 -21.57 -8.97 25.65
N GLN A 422 -21.49 -7.87 24.91
CA GLN A 422 -20.46 -6.86 25.06
C GLN A 422 -20.54 -6.24 26.46
N ASP A 423 -19.41 -5.73 26.95
CA ASP A 423 -19.35 -5.00 28.20
C ASP A 423 -18.38 -3.82 28.09
N PRO A 424 -18.88 -2.61 27.74
CA PRO A 424 -18.05 -1.42 27.63
C PRO A 424 -17.34 -1.04 28.94
N ALA A 425 -17.88 -1.42 30.10
CA ALA A 425 -17.25 -1.12 31.38
C ALA A 425 -15.95 -1.91 31.61
N THR A 426 -15.76 -3.02 30.88
CA THR A 426 -14.56 -3.84 30.92
C THR A 426 -13.80 -3.85 29.59
N ASP A 427 -14.12 -2.90 28.69
CA ASP A 427 -13.55 -2.80 27.34
C ASP A 427 -13.67 -4.12 26.56
N LEU A 428 -14.86 -4.72 26.60
CA LEU A 428 -15.19 -5.93 25.86
C LEU A 428 -16.16 -5.58 24.73
N ALA A 429 -15.63 -5.37 23.52
CA ALA A 429 -16.42 -5.17 22.31
C ALA A 429 -16.61 -6.49 21.55
N LYS A 430 -17.69 -6.59 20.78
CA LYS A 430 -17.89 -7.70 19.84
C LYS A 430 -17.26 -7.34 18.51
N VAL A 431 -16.66 -8.32 17.86
CA VAL A 431 -16.13 -8.21 16.51
C VAL A 431 -16.81 -9.25 15.62
N ALA A 432 -17.12 -8.87 14.39
CA ALA A 432 -17.76 -9.73 13.41
C ALA A 432 -17.11 -9.57 12.04
N VAL A 433 -16.95 -10.67 11.32
CA VAL A 433 -16.46 -10.67 9.94
C VAL A 433 -17.48 -11.39 9.07
N PHE A 434 -18.08 -10.66 8.12
CA PHE A 434 -19.06 -11.19 7.18
C PHE A 434 -18.45 -11.31 5.79
N GLU A 435 -18.62 -12.47 5.18
CA GLU A 435 -18.23 -12.68 3.79
C GLU A 435 -19.05 -11.76 2.88
N ARG A 436 -18.37 -10.92 2.09
CA ARG A 436 -19.03 -9.86 1.31
C ARG A 436 -18.80 -9.92 -0.20
N HIS A 437 -18.07 -10.89 -0.70
CA HIS A 437 -17.70 -10.95 -2.12
C HIS A 437 -18.69 -11.76 -2.95
N LYS A 438 -19.29 -12.80 -2.36
CA LYS A 438 -20.14 -13.78 -3.04
C LYS A 438 -21.55 -13.87 -2.46
N GLY A 439 -21.84 -13.15 -1.39
CA GLY A 439 -23.13 -13.26 -0.69
C GLY A 439 -23.37 -14.66 -0.11
N SER A 440 -22.30 -15.34 0.32
CA SER A 440 -22.38 -16.73 0.79
C SER A 440 -23.13 -16.88 2.12
N GLY A 441 -23.22 -15.79 2.89
CA GLY A 441 -23.81 -15.79 4.23
C GLY A 441 -22.89 -16.39 5.29
N ARG A 442 -21.63 -16.70 4.96
CA ARG A 442 -20.61 -17.08 5.96
C ARG A 442 -20.22 -15.86 6.78
N TYR A 443 -20.13 -16.05 8.08
CA TYR A 443 -19.62 -15.05 9.00
C TYR A 443 -19.09 -15.71 10.26
N ALA A 444 -18.27 -14.97 11.00
CA ALA A 444 -17.85 -15.37 12.34
C ALA A 444 -18.00 -14.19 13.31
N LEU A 445 -18.17 -14.55 14.59
CA LEU A 445 -18.27 -13.61 15.70
C LEU A 445 -17.18 -13.91 16.72
N GLY A 446 -16.64 -12.86 17.32
CA GLY A 446 -15.66 -12.93 18.38
C GLY A 446 -15.75 -11.71 19.30
N PHE A 447 -14.78 -11.60 20.20
CA PHE A 447 -14.67 -10.47 21.11
C PHE A 447 -13.27 -9.89 21.07
N VAL A 448 -13.19 -8.58 21.25
CA VAL A 448 -11.95 -7.79 21.21
C VAL A 448 -11.89 -6.83 22.40
N THR A 449 -10.69 -6.58 22.89
CA THR A 449 -10.38 -5.60 23.94
C THR A 449 -9.18 -4.75 23.52
N GLY A 450 -9.09 -3.53 24.04
CA GLY A 450 -8.04 -2.55 23.76
C GLY A 450 -8.49 -1.34 22.94
N PHE A 451 -9.70 -1.35 22.37
CA PHE A 451 -10.21 -0.18 21.63
C PHE A 451 -10.74 0.92 22.55
N GLY A 452 -11.29 0.58 23.71
CA GLY A 452 -11.87 1.53 24.66
C GLY A 452 -13.26 2.05 24.27
N PHE A 453 -13.97 1.36 23.38
CA PHE A 453 -15.31 1.80 22.97
C PHE A 453 -16.30 1.77 24.14
N THR A 454 -17.02 2.87 24.30
CA THR A 454 -18.03 3.04 25.35
C THR A 454 -19.47 2.87 24.83
N ARG A 455 -19.67 3.09 23.53
CA ARG A 455 -20.96 3.04 22.83
C ARG A 455 -20.75 2.85 21.32
N GLY A 456 -21.83 2.61 20.59
CA GLY A 456 -21.83 2.59 19.13
C GLY A 456 -21.14 1.38 18.49
N ALA A 457 -20.91 1.51 17.19
CA ALA A 457 -20.18 0.54 16.39
C ALA A 457 -19.40 1.23 15.25
N VAL A 458 -18.41 0.51 14.74
CA VAL A 458 -17.63 0.87 13.56
C VAL A 458 -17.63 -0.30 12.58
N ALA A 459 -17.61 -0.01 11.28
CA ALA A 459 -17.46 -1.02 10.25
C ALA A 459 -16.48 -0.57 9.17
N SER A 460 -15.82 -1.52 8.53
CA SER A 460 -14.88 -1.30 7.43
C SER A 460 -14.97 -2.44 6.41
N THR A 461 -14.87 -2.10 5.12
CA THR A 461 -14.63 -3.07 4.04
C THR A 461 -13.16 -3.14 3.63
N VAL A 462 -12.30 -2.29 4.22
CA VAL A 462 -10.84 -2.41 4.16
C VAL A 462 -10.41 -3.20 5.40
N ALA A 463 -10.15 -4.49 5.19
CA ALA A 463 -9.79 -5.44 6.25
C ALA A 463 -8.80 -6.46 5.67
N HIS A 464 -7.50 -6.22 5.87
CA HIS A 464 -6.42 -6.93 5.20
C HIS A 464 -6.51 -8.46 5.44
N ASP A 465 -6.29 -9.32 4.44
CA ASP A 465 -6.19 -9.04 2.99
C ASP A 465 -7.45 -9.48 2.24
N SER A 466 -8.27 -10.37 2.83
CA SER A 466 -9.51 -10.80 2.18
C SER A 466 -10.51 -9.65 1.97
N HIS A 467 -10.44 -8.61 2.79
CA HIS A 467 -11.32 -7.45 2.74
C HIS A 467 -12.80 -7.79 2.89
N ASN A 468 -13.10 -8.73 3.77
CA ASN A 468 -14.46 -9.00 4.20
C ASN A 468 -15.02 -7.83 5.04
N LEU A 469 -16.34 -7.79 5.23
CA LEU A 469 -16.96 -6.74 6.03
C LEU A 469 -16.66 -6.99 7.50
N LEU A 470 -15.79 -6.16 8.07
CA LEU A 470 -15.36 -6.21 9.47
C LEU A 470 -16.13 -5.17 10.28
N ILE A 471 -16.73 -5.60 11.39
CA ILE A 471 -17.58 -4.76 12.25
C ILE A 471 -17.13 -4.94 13.69
N VAL A 472 -16.92 -3.85 14.43
CA VAL A 472 -16.64 -3.86 15.87
C VAL A 472 -17.64 -2.96 16.56
N GLY A 473 -18.25 -3.39 17.67
CA GLY A 473 -19.19 -2.53 18.37
C GLY A 473 -19.57 -3.02 19.76
N THR A 474 -20.27 -2.16 20.48
CA THR A 474 -20.73 -2.41 21.85
C THR A 474 -22.19 -2.83 21.94
N ASN A 475 -22.93 -2.80 20.83
CA ASN A 475 -24.30 -3.28 20.75
C ASN A 475 -24.64 -3.80 19.35
N ASP A 476 -25.53 -4.78 19.28
CA ASP A 476 -25.82 -5.52 18.05
C ASP A 476 -26.61 -4.71 17.03
N ALA A 477 -27.41 -3.73 17.47
CA ALA A 477 -28.24 -2.91 16.59
C ALA A 477 -27.38 -1.94 15.75
N ASP A 478 -26.45 -1.24 16.40
CA ASP A 478 -25.50 -0.36 15.72
C ASP A 478 -24.55 -1.14 14.82
N MET A 479 -24.11 -2.34 15.25
CA MET A 479 -23.28 -3.20 14.40
C MET A 479 -24.01 -3.60 13.11
N ALA A 480 -25.27 -4.00 13.21
CA ALA A 480 -26.09 -4.32 12.04
C ALA A 480 -26.31 -3.09 11.13
N PHE A 481 -26.62 -1.94 11.74
CA PHE A 481 -26.80 -0.69 11.02
C PHE A 481 -25.54 -0.26 10.26
N ALA A 482 -24.38 -0.28 10.91
CA ALA A 482 -23.08 0.05 10.30
C ALA A 482 -22.79 -0.83 9.07
N GLY A 483 -22.96 -2.15 9.19
CA GLY A 483 -22.73 -3.07 8.08
C GLY A 483 -23.66 -2.83 6.89
N ASN A 484 -24.94 -2.54 7.15
CA ASN A 484 -25.91 -2.23 6.10
C ASN A 484 -25.62 -0.90 5.40
N VAL A 485 -25.17 0.13 6.13
CA VAL A 485 -24.75 1.40 5.53
C VAL A 485 -23.62 1.17 4.52
N LEU A 486 -22.60 0.39 4.88
CA LEU A 486 -21.51 0.10 3.95
C LEU A 486 -21.95 -0.74 2.75
N ALA A 487 -22.88 -1.69 2.94
CA ALA A 487 -23.45 -2.45 1.84
C ALA A 487 -24.22 -1.55 0.84
N GLU A 488 -25.00 -0.60 1.34
CA GLU A 488 -25.74 0.38 0.50
C GLU A 488 -24.78 1.29 -0.29
N ARG A 489 -23.66 1.68 0.33
CA ARG A 489 -22.69 2.64 -0.23
C ARG A 489 -21.63 2.02 -1.14
N GLY A 490 -21.65 0.69 -1.31
CA GLY A 490 -20.65 -0.01 -2.12
C GLY A 490 -19.30 -0.21 -1.41
N GLY A 491 -19.28 -0.02 -0.09
CA GLY A 491 -18.11 -0.16 0.77
C GLY A 491 -17.54 1.17 1.26
N GLY A 492 -16.60 1.09 2.20
CA GLY A 492 -16.11 2.23 2.94
C GLY A 492 -15.74 1.91 4.38
N MET A 493 -15.70 2.98 5.17
CA MET A 493 -15.54 2.93 6.62
C MET A 493 -16.60 3.81 7.27
N VAL A 494 -17.22 3.35 8.35
CA VAL A 494 -18.30 4.09 9.02
C VAL A 494 -18.17 3.97 10.54
N ALA A 495 -18.54 5.04 11.23
CA ALA A 495 -18.78 5.06 12.67
C ALA A 495 -20.24 5.43 12.92
N VAL A 496 -20.91 4.68 13.79
CA VAL A 496 -22.34 4.85 14.08
C VAL A 496 -22.60 4.83 15.60
N CYS A 497 -23.63 5.54 16.03
CA CYS A 497 -24.12 5.50 17.40
C CYS A 497 -25.63 5.73 17.40
N ASP A 498 -26.37 4.90 18.15
CA ASP A 498 -27.82 5.03 18.33
C ASP A 498 -28.58 5.08 16.98
N GLY A 499 -28.19 4.22 16.04
CA GLY A 499 -28.79 4.13 14.70
C GLY A 499 -28.51 5.33 13.79
N THR A 500 -27.52 6.17 14.11
CA THR A 500 -27.13 7.34 13.33
C THR A 500 -25.67 7.22 12.87
N VAL A 501 -25.40 7.63 11.62
CA VAL A 501 -24.03 7.73 11.10
C VAL A 501 -23.36 8.98 11.68
N LEU A 502 -22.25 8.78 12.40
CA LEU A 502 -21.42 9.87 12.92
C LEU A 502 -20.43 10.37 11.85
N ALA A 503 -19.84 9.44 11.10
CA ALA A 503 -18.92 9.73 10.01
C ALA A 503 -18.87 8.56 9.02
N LEU A 504 -18.60 8.86 7.75
CA LEU A 504 -18.54 7.91 6.65
C LEU A 504 -17.43 8.29 5.66
N VAL A 505 -16.58 7.33 5.33
CA VAL A 505 -15.62 7.39 4.22
C VAL A 505 -16.17 6.48 3.12
N GLU A 506 -16.74 7.05 2.06
CA GLU A 506 -17.28 6.28 0.94
C GLU A 506 -16.15 5.77 0.03
N LEU A 507 -16.02 4.45 -0.09
CA LEU A 507 -15.00 3.78 -0.91
C LEU A 507 -15.67 2.85 -1.94
N PRO A 508 -16.48 3.38 -2.87
CA PRO A 508 -17.30 2.55 -3.74
C PRO A 508 -16.47 1.65 -4.68
N LEU A 509 -15.22 1.98 -4.99
CA LEU A 509 -14.41 1.19 -5.91
C LEU A 509 -13.87 -0.04 -5.17
N ALA A 510 -14.46 -1.19 -5.45
CA ALA A 510 -14.21 -2.47 -4.80
C ALA A 510 -14.43 -2.47 -3.26
N GLY A 511 -14.99 -1.42 -2.67
CA GLY A 511 -15.02 -1.22 -1.22
C GLY A 511 -13.66 -0.82 -0.63
N LEU A 512 -12.74 -0.34 -1.46
CA LEU A 512 -11.34 -0.06 -1.09
C LEU A 512 -10.93 1.38 -1.42
N MET A 513 -11.37 1.91 -2.57
CA MET A 513 -10.97 3.23 -3.06
C MET A 513 -12.17 4.11 -3.39
N SER A 514 -11.93 5.41 -3.44
CA SER A 514 -12.87 6.44 -3.85
C SER A 514 -12.52 7.03 -5.22
N ASP A 515 -13.52 7.47 -5.96
CA ASP A 515 -13.39 8.29 -7.16
C ASP A 515 -13.41 9.81 -6.84
N ARG A 516 -13.56 10.16 -5.55
CA ARG A 516 -13.52 11.55 -5.07
C ARG A 516 -12.09 12.10 -5.02
N PRO A 517 -11.90 13.43 -5.05
CA PRO A 517 -10.61 14.06 -4.83
C PRO A 517 -9.98 13.65 -3.49
N VAL A 518 -8.65 13.54 -3.45
CA VAL A 518 -7.90 13.11 -2.27
C VAL A 518 -8.14 14.02 -1.05
N GLU A 519 -8.41 15.32 -1.28
CA GLU A 519 -8.75 16.29 -0.24
C GLU A 519 -10.08 15.98 0.43
N GLU A 520 -11.08 15.55 -0.34
CA GLU A 520 -12.38 15.15 0.20
C GLU A 520 -12.28 13.84 0.98
N VAL A 521 -11.52 12.87 0.45
CA VAL A 521 -11.29 11.59 1.14
C VAL A 521 -10.50 11.80 2.44
N ALA A 522 -9.45 12.63 2.42
CA ALA A 522 -8.69 12.97 3.62
C ALA A 522 -9.56 13.67 4.68
N ALA A 523 -10.43 14.59 4.28
CA ALA A 523 -11.38 15.23 5.20
C ALA A 523 -12.35 14.20 5.82
N ALA A 524 -12.89 13.28 5.02
CA ALA A 524 -13.76 12.22 5.51
C ALA A 524 -13.04 11.28 6.50
N VAL A 525 -11.78 10.92 6.23
CA VAL A 525 -10.95 10.12 7.14
C VAL A 525 -10.69 10.87 8.45
N ALA A 526 -10.44 12.18 8.39
CA ALA A 526 -10.25 13.01 9.59
C ALA A 526 -11.54 13.11 10.43
N ASP A 527 -12.71 13.20 9.80
CA ASP A 527 -13.99 13.20 10.50
C ASP A 527 -14.31 11.83 11.10
N LEU A 528 -13.95 10.74 10.41
CA LEU A 528 -14.03 9.40 10.97
C LEU A 528 -13.13 9.25 12.21
N ALA A 529 -11.93 9.82 12.21
CA ALA A 529 -11.04 9.76 13.37
C ALA A 529 -11.64 10.48 14.60
N LYS A 530 -12.31 11.61 14.39
CA LYS A 530 -13.07 12.31 15.45
C LYS A 530 -14.23 11.46 15.95
N ALA A 531 -14.97 10.81 15.05
CA ALA A 531 -16.08 9.94 15.43
C ALA A 531 -15.61 8.75 16.29
N TRP A 532 -14.45 8.15 15.99
CA TRP A 532 -13.86 7.10 16.83
C TRP A 532 -13.55 7.60 18.25
N GLN A 533 -13.05 8.83 18.39
CA GLN A 533 -12.83 9.45 19.70
C GLN A 533 -14.15 9.69 20.44
N GLU A 534 -15.21 10.09 19.74
CA GLU A 534 -16.55 10.25 20.32
C GLU A 534 -17.16 8.91 20.81
N LEU A 535 -16.81 7.80 20.17
CA LEU A 535 -17.18 6.45 20.63
C LEU A 535 -16.34 5.99 21.84
N GLY A 536 -15.27 6.71 22.18
CA GLY A 536 -14.41 6.45 23.33
C GLY A 536 -13.02 5.91 22.99
N CYS A 537 -12.70 5.69 21.71
CA CYS A 537 -11.41 5.16 21.31
C CYS A 537 -10.27 6.18 21.51
N LYS A 538 -9.17 5.71 22.09
CA LYS A 538 -7.99 6.54 22.39
C LYS A 538 -6.74 6.14 21.62
N LEU A 539 -6.85 5.12 20.76
CA LEU A 539 -5.72 4.65 19.96
C LEU A 539 -5.25 5.74 18.99
N VAL A 540 -3.95 5.80 18.76
CA VAL A 540 -3.36 6.71 17.76
C VAL A 540 -3.76 6.34 16.33
N SER A 541 -3.72 5.04 15.98
CA SER A 541 -3.97 4.54 14.63
C SER A 541 -5.08 3.48 14.57
N PRO A 542 -6.33 3.83 14.96
CA PRO A 542 -7.41 2.87 15.11
C PRO A 542 -7.77 2.09 13.84
N PHE A 543 -7.72 2.74 12.68
CA PHE A 543 -8.14 2.14 11.40
C PHE A 543 -7.25 0.99 10.99
N MET A 544 -5.93 1.21 11.03
CA MET A 544 -4.95 0.18 10.66
C MET A 544 -5.02 -0.99 11.65
N THR A 545 -5.12 -0.71 12.94
CA THR A 545 -5.29 -1.74 13.97
C THR A 545 -6.54 -2.59 13.73
N MET A 546 -7.67 -1.97 13.38
CA MET A 546 -8.89 -2.70 13.05
C MET A 546 -8.73 -3.53 11.78
N ALA A 547 -8.19 -2.95 10.71
CA ALA A 547 -8.04 -3.62 9.42
C ALA A 547 -7.21 -4.92 9.51
N LEU A 548 -6.29 -5.01 10.47
CA LEU A 548 -5.46 -6.20 10.71
C LEU A 548 -6.17 -7.29 11.53
N LEU A 549 -7.32 -7.05 12.18
CA LEU A 549 -8.00 -8.05 13.02
C LEU A 549 -8.39 -9.32 12.25
N SER A 550 -8.57 -9.18 10.94
CA SER A 550 -8.94 -10.27 10.04
C SER A 550 -7.81 -10.79 9.18
N LEU A 551 -6.55 -10.47 9.49
CA LEU A 551 -5.39 -10.91 8.72
C LEU A 551 -4.78 -12.19 9.33
N PRO A 552 -5.10 -13.40 8.84
CA PRO A 552 -4.75 -14.68 9.48
C PRO A 552 -3.28 -15.11 9.27
N VAL A 553 -2.41 -14.20 8.85
CA VAL A 553 -0.97 -14.45 8.63
C VAL A 553 -0.07 -13.67 9.61
N ILE A 554 -0.66 -12.85 10.49
CA ILE A 554 0.07 -12.13 11.55
C ILE A 554 -0.36 -12.61 12.95
N PRO A 555 0.57 -13.07 13.82
CA PRO A 555 0.25 -13.54 15.17
C PRO A 555 -0.53 -12.56 16.08
N SER A 556 -1.19 -13.02 17.15
CA SER A 556 -1.40 -14.42 17.53
C SER A 556 -2.84 -14.92 17.30
N LEU A 557 -3.85 -14.08 17.54
CA LEU A 557 -5.27 -14.45 17.49
C LEU A 557 -6.03 -13.48 16.57
N ARG A 558 -6.71 -14.02 15.55
CA ARG A 558 -7.39 -13.24 14.50
C ARG A 558 -8.79 -13.79 14.26
N LEU A 559 -9.68 -13.00 13.68
CA LEU A 559 -11.02 -13.43 13.30
C LEU A 559 -11.18 -13.32 11.78
N THR A 560 -11.42 -14.43 11.10
CA THR A 560 -11.83 -14.43 9.69
C THR A 560 -13.34 -14.67 9.58
N ASN A 561 -13.91 -14.57 8.38
CA ASN A 561 -15.31 -14.94 8.16
C ASN A 561 -15.60 -16.44 8.39
N ARG A 562 -14.55 -17.27 8.55
CA ARG A 562 -14.65 -18.72 8.83
C ARG A 562 -14.55 -19.06 10.32
N GLY A 563 -13.95 -18.20 11.14
CA GLY A 563 -13.81 -18.46 12.56
C GLY A 563 -12.63 -17.73 13.21
N LEU A 564 -12.43 -18.02 14.49
CA LEU A 564 -11.30 -17.53 15.27
C LEU A 564 -10.07 -18.39 14.96
N VAL A 565 -8.95 -17.76 14.64
CA VAL A 565 -7.73 -18.40 14.14
C VAL A 565 -6.58 -18.17 15.12
N ASP A 566 -5.95 -19.25 15.57
CA ASP A 566 -4.63 -19.22 16.21
C ASP A 566 -3.57 -19.27 15.12
N VAL A 567 -3.03 -18.09 14.79
CA VAL A 567 -2.11 -17.92 13.65
C VAL A 567 -0.78 -18.64 13.88
N ALA A 568 -0.37 -18.83 15.15
CA ALA A 568 0.85 -19.57 15.46
C ALA A 568 0.71 -21.07 15.14
N LYS A 569 -0.51 -21.62 15.28
CA LYS A 569 -0.83 -23.00 14.89
C LYS A 569 -1.36 -23.13 13.47
N PHE A 570 -1.72 -22.01 12.85
CA PHE A 570 -2.40 -21.96 11.55
C PHE A 570 -3.68 -22.80 11.54
N ASP A 571 -4.44 -22.74 12.64
CA ASP A 571 -5.63 -23.57 12.87
C ASP A 571 -6.75 -22.78 13.56
N PHE A 572 -7.98 -23.26 13.42
CA PHE A 572 -9.14 -22.69 14.09
C PHE A 572 -9.16 -23.05 15.57
N VAL A 573 -9.59 -22.10 16.39
CA VAL A 573 -9.82 -22.30 17.82
C VAL A 573 -11.24 -21.93 18.19
N SER A 574 -11.81 -22.65 19.16
CA SER A 574 -13.12 -22.31 19.73
C SER A 574 -13.06 -20.97 20.46
N LEU A 575 -14.10 -20.15 20.28
CA LEU A 575 -14.31 -18.91 21.06
C LEU A 575 -14.39 -19.20 22.57
N PHE A 576 -15.03 -20.31 22.93
CA PHE A 576 -15.13 -20.76 24.31
C PHE A 576 -13.93 -21.66 24.64
N LYS A 577 -13.24 -21.34 25.73
CA LYS A 577 -12.23 -22.23 26.29
C LYS A 577 -12.91 -23.18 27.26
N GLU A 578 -12.77 -24.48 27.03
CA GLU A 578 -13.24 -25.50 27.97
C GLU A 578 -12.42 -25.38 29.26
N ASP A 579 -13.12 -25.38 30.40
CA ASP A 579 -12.47 -25.52 31.70
C ASP A 579 -11.91 -26.95 31.77
N GLN A 580 -10.59 -27.09 31.91
CA GLN A 580 -9.93 -28.40 32.08
C GLN A 580 -10.27 -29.04 33.42
#